data_AF-A0A2E8G2Z5-F1
#
_entry.id   AF-A0A2E8G2Z5-F1
#
_cell.length_a   1.000
_cell.length_b   1.000
_cell.length_c   1.000
_cell.angle_alpha   90.00
_cell.angle_beta   90.00
_cell.angle_gamma   90.00
#
_symmetry.space_group_name_H-M   'P 1'
#
loop_
_entity.id
_entity.type
_entity.pdbx_description
1 polymer ?
#
loop_
_entity_poly.entity_id
_entity_poly.type
_entity_poly.pdbx_seq_one_letter_code
_entity_poly.pdbx_strand_id
1 'polypeptide(L)'
;MTELLRAGPETRITLHFAVRLMDGTDLDSTFDGEPASFVWGDESLLPGFENAIRGLKAGDRRSVFLEAAKAFGEYNEQNVQHFTRDTFAEHDSLEPGMVLSFADAAGAELPGVISKADDEWVMVDFNHPLAGRDLTFEVEIIGIERYAPEQPVTLN
;
A
#
# COMPACT_ATOMS: atom_id res chain seq x y z
N MET A 1 32.29 7.78 20.28
CA MET A 1 31.70 8.25 19.01
C MET A 1 30.54 7.33 18.71
N THR A 2 29.31 7.76 18.95
CA THR A 2 28.12 6.98 18.61
C THR A 2 28.01 6.95 17.10
N GLU A 3 28.18 5.78 16.50
CA GLU A 3 28.03 5.59 15.06
C GLU A 3 26.59 5.95 14.70
N LEU A 4 26.39 7.07 14.01
CA LEU A 4 25.06 7.51 13.60
C LEU A 4 24.63 6.61 12.44
N LEU A 5 23.93 5.53 12.77
CA LEU A 5 23.24 4.69 11.81
C LEU A 5 22.30 5.57 10.98
N ARG A 6 22.27 5.30 9.67
CA ARG A 6 21.45 6.01 8.69
C ARG A 6 20.56 5.02 7.98
N ALA A 7 19.40 5.49 7.54
CA ALA A 7 18.45 4.68 6.80
C ALA A 7 19.09 4.23 5.49
N GLY A 8 19.23 2.92 5.31
CA GLY A 8 19.92 2.32 4.18
C GLY A 8 19.95 0.79 4.24
N PRO A 9 20.63 0.14 3.27
CA PRO A 9 20.71 -1.32 3.22
C PRO A 9 21.25 -1.92 4.52
N GLU A 10 20.79 -3.12 4.87
CA GLU A 10 21.19 -3.84 6.09
C GLU A 10 20.85 -3.07 7.39
N THR A 11 19.78 -2.28 7.35
CA THR A 11 19.24 -1.61 8.55
C THR A 11 17.76 -1.94 8.74
N ARG A 12 17.38 -2.07 10.00
CA ARG A 12 15.98 -2.08 10.43
C ARG A 12 15.66 -0.68 10.90
N ILE A 13 14.59 -0.11 10.34
CA ILE A 13 14.16 1.24 10.63
C ILE A 13 12.82 1.14 11.34
N THR A 14 12.75 1.77 12.51
CA THR A 14 11.53 1.92 13.29
C THR A 14 11.06 3.36 13.11
N LEU A 15 9.86 3.55 12.57
CA LEU A 15 9.33 4.87 12.30
C LEU A 15 7.81 4.94 12.45
N HIS A 16 7.31 6.15 12.68
CA HIS A 16 5.91 6.46 12.49
C HIS A 16 5.70 6.98 11.08
N PHE A 17 4.63 6.52 10.44
CA PHE A 17 4.16 7.03 9.17
C PHE A 17 2.71 7.48 9.28
N ALA A 18 2.32 8.48 8.50
CA ALA A 18 0.94 8.86 8.27
C ALA A 18 0.71 9.05 6.79
N VAL A 19 -0.42 8.55 6.31
CA VAL A 19 -0.86 8.64 4.92
C VAL A 19 -2.04 9.57 4.87
N ARG A 20 -1.90 10.66 4.13
CA ARG A 20 -2.95 11.67 3.93
C ARG A 20 -3.28 11.81 2.46
N LEU A 21 -4.57 11.94 2.16
CA LEU A 21 -5.04 12.40 0.86
C LEU A 21 -4.70 13.88 0.67
N MET A 22 -4.60 14.31 -0.59
CA MET A 22 -4.43 15.71 -0.97
C MET A 22 -5.54 16.62 -0.41
N ASP A 23 -6.75 16.10 -0.21
CA ASP A 23 -7.87 16.79 0.41
C ASP A 23 -7.72 16.97 1.94
N GLY A 24 -6.65 16.47 2.54
CA GLY A 24 -6.38 16.56 3.98
C GLY A 24 -6.98 15.44 4.82
N THR A 25 -7.61 14.45 4.20
CA THR A 25 -8.14 13.27 4.89
C THR A 25 -7.00 12.32 5.28
N ASP A 26 -6.80 12.10 6.57
CA ASP A 26 -5.94 11.01 7.08
C ASP A 26 -6.56 9.66 6.73
N LEU A 27 -5.80 8.84 5.99
CA LEU A 27 -6.20 7.48 5.63
C LEU A 27 -5.73 6.48 6.68
N ASP A 28 -4.45 6.56 7.03
CA ASP A 28 -3.81 5.65 7.97
C ASP A 28 -2.69 6.39 8.69
N SER A 29 -2.48 6.12 9.97
CA SER A 29 -1.40 6.74 10.73
C SER A 29 -0.97 5.85 11.89
N THR A 30 0.33 5.59 11.97
CA THR A 30 0.94 4.92 13.12
C THR A 30 1.36 5.91 14.21
N PHE A 31 1.26 7.23 13.98
CA PHE A 31 1.58 8.27 14.97
C PHE A 31 0.70 8.22 16.22
N ASP A 32 -0.53 7.71 16.11
CA ASP A 32 -1.46 7.57 17.24
C ASP A 32 -1.29 6.24 18.00
N GLY A 33 -0.38 5.37 17.55
CA GLY A 33 -0.20 4.01 18.06
C GLY A 33 1.26 3.58 18.19
N GLU A 34 1.54 2.32 17.86
CA GLU A 34 2.90 1.77 17.90
C GLU A 34 3.66 2.09 16.60
N PRO A 35 4.97 2.41 16.68
CA PRO A 35 5.78 2.65 15.51
C PRO A 35 5.94 1.37 14.68
N ALA A 36 5.90 1.52 13.36
CA ALA A 36 6.15 0.42 12.46
C ALA A 36 7.65 0.19 12.32
N SER A 37 8.07 -1.07 12.31
CA SER A 37 9.45 -1.46 12.06
C SER A 37 9.53 -2.26 10.78
N PHE A 38 10.43 -1.88 9.89
CA PHE A 38 10.65 -2.59 8.63
C PHE A 38 12.14 -2.71 8.33
N VAL A 39 12.47 -3.65 7.45
CA VAL A 39 13.84 -3.90 6.99
C VAL A 39 14.02 -3.23 5.63
N TRP A 40 15.17 -2.59 5.45
CA TRP A 40 15.51 -1.99 4.17
C TRP A 40 15.59 -3.04 3.06
N GLY A 41 14.87 -2.83 1.96
CA GLY A 41 14.88 -3.71 0.81
C GLY A 41 14.06 -5.00 0.96
N ASP A 42 13.20 -5.10 1.98
CA ASP A 42 12.29 -6.25 2.18
C ASP A 42 10.97 -6.11 1.41
N GLU A 43 10.85 -5.12 0.52
CA GLU A 43 9.61 -4.76 -0.20
C GLU A 43 8.42 -4.41 0.71
N SER A 44 8.61 -4.41 2.03
CA SER A 44 7.68 -3.96 3.06
C SER A 44 7.31 -2.48 2.93
N LEU A 45 8.15 -1.67 2.28
CA LEU A 45 7.89 -0.26 1.99
C LEU A 45 7.75 -0.01 0.49
N LEU A 46 6.94 0.98 0.16
CA LEU A 46 6.86 1.53 -1.18
C LEU A 46 8.24 2.00 -1.65
N PRO A 47 8.69 1.62 -2.86
CA PRO A 47 10.03 1.97 -3.36
C PRO A 47 10.24 3.49 -3.47
N GLY A 48 9.17 4.26 -3.72
CA GLY A 48 9.23 5.71 -3.69
C GLY A 48 9.44 6.27 -2.28
N PHE A 49 8.83 5.63 -1.27
CA PHE A 49 8.97 6.01 0.13
C PHE A 49 10.35 5.65 0.68
N GLU A 50 10.82 4.42 0.42
CA GLU A 50 12.15 3.95 0.82
C GLU A 50 13.25 4.90 0.30
N ASN A 51 13.19 5.28 -0.97
CA ASN A 51 14.14 6.22 -1.54
C ASN A 51 14.10 7.61 -0.89
N ALA A 52 12.93 8.06 -0.42
CA ALA A 52 12.78 9.36 0.21
C ALA A 52 13.31 9.42 1.65
N ILE A 53 13.28 8.29 2.36
CA ILE A 53 13.86 8.18 3.72
C ILE A 53 15.35 7.82 3.71
N ARG A 54 15.92 7.49 2.54
CA ARG A 54 17.33 7.14 2.40
C ARG A 54 18.26 8.21 2.99
N GLY A 55 19.13 7.79 3.89
CA GLY A 55 20.15 8.64 4.52
C GLY A 55 19.69 9.47 5.72
N LEU A 56 18.40 9.39 6.09
CA LEU A 56 17.86 9.99 7.32
C LEU A 56 18.43 9.31 8.57
N LYS A 57 18.36 10.00 9.71
CA LYS A 57 18.80 9.50 11.02
C LYS A 57 17.61 9.34 11.95
N ALA A 58 17.80 8.62 13.06
CA ALA A 58 16.83 8.60 14.15
C ALA A 58 16.55 10.03 14.66
N GLY A 59 15.28 10.36 14.81
CA GLY A 59 14.75 11.68 15.15
C GLY A 59 14.43 12.58 13.94
N ASP A 60 14.78 12.20 12.71
CA ASP A 60 14.41 12.98 11.52
C ASP A 60 12.94 12.74 11.15
N ARG A 61 12.22 13.84 10.87
CA ARG A 61 10.88 13.83 10.30
C ARG A 61 10.91 14.39 8.89
N ARG A 62 10.21 13.74 7.96
CA ARG A 62 10.11 14.17 6.56
C ARG A 62 8.68 13.96 6.06
N SER A 63 8.26 14.81 5.14
CA SER A 63 7.04 14.59 4.37
C SER A 63 7.42 14.27 2.93
N VAL A 64 6.84 13.21 2.41
CA VAL A 64 7.11 12.64 1.09
C VAL A 64 5.79 12.65 0.33
N PHE A 65 5.75 13.40 -0.76
CA PHE A 65 4.64 13.33 -1.68
C PHE A 65 4.86 12.15 -2.64
N LEU A 66 3.91 11.23 -2.68
CA LEU A 66 3.89 10.11 -3.60
C LEU A 66 2.67 10.21 -4.50
N GLU A 67 2.95 10.33 -5.80
CA GLU A 67 1.94 10.19 -6.85
C GLU A 67 1.28 8.82 -6.74
N ALA A 68 0.01 8.72 -7.15
CA ALA A 68 -0.75 7.48 -7.12
C ALA A 68 0.04 6.27 -7.64
N ALA A 69 0.70 6.43 -8.79
CA ALA A 69 1.54 5.44 -9.46
C ALA A 69 2.63 4.81 -8.56
N LYS A 70 3.17 5.58 -7.61
CA LYS A 70 4.25 5.16 -6.70
C LYS A 70 3.76 4.79 -5.30
N ALA A 71 2.47 4.99 -5.02
CA ALA A 71 1.82 4.60 -3.79
C ALA A 71 1.01 3.31 -4.00
N PHE A 72 -0.29 3.42 -4.28
CA PHE A 72 -1.16 2.27 -4.49
C PHE A 72 -1.33 1.88 -5.96
N GLY A 73 -0.57 2.50 -6.86
CA GLY A 73 -0.68 2.36 -8.30
C GLY A 73 -1.62 3.37 -8.93
N GLU A 74 -1.53 3.48 -10.24
CA GLU A 74 -2.51 4.24 -11.02
C GLU A 74 -3.81 3.45 -11.11
N TYR A 75 -4.92 4.18 -11.25
CA TYR A 75 -6.17 3.56 -11.65
C TYR A 75 -5.96 2.89 -13.01
N ASN A 76 -6.09 1.57 -13.06
CA ASN A 76 -5.92 0.82 -14.27
C ASN A 76 -7.29 0.36 -14.77
N GLU A 77 -7.72 0.91 -15.90
CA GLU A 77 -8.95 0.48 -16.57
C GLU A 77 -8.93 -1.01 -16.96
N GLN A 78 -7.75 -1.60 -17.13
CA GLN A 78 -7.61 -3.04 -17.40
C GLN A 78 -7.90 -3.91 -16.18
N ASN A 79 -7.86 -3.36 -14.97
CA ASN A 79 -8.31 -4.04 -13.76
C ASN A 79 -9.84 -4.02 -13.62
N VAL A 80 -10.55 -3.30 -14.50
CA VAL A 80 -12.01 -3.38 -14.58
C VAL A 80 -12.38 -4.59 -15.43
N GLN A 81 -12.89 -5.62 -14.79
CA GLN A 81 -13.28 -6.86 -15.47
C GLN A 81 -14.79 -6.89 -15.72
N HIS A 82 -15.15 -7.54 -16.83
CA HIS A 82 -16.53 -7.75 -17.21
C HIS A 82 -16.89 -9.19 -16.88
N PHE A 83 -17.86 -9.35 -15.99
CA PHE A 83 -18.43 -10.63 -15.63
C PHE A 83 -19.84 -10.74 -16.18
N THR A 84 -20.27 -11.96 -16.45
CA THR A 84 -21.67 -12.23 -16.78
C THR A 84 -22.51 -12.15 -15.51
N ARG A 85 -23.78 -11.72 -15.64
CA ARG A 85 -24.71 -11.69 -14.51
C ARG A 85 -24.84 -13.04 -13.79
N ASP A 86 -24.66 -14.14 -14.51
CA ASP A 86 -24.70 -15.52 -14.00
C ASP A 86 -23.65 -15.78 -12.91
N THR A 87 -22.48 -15.12 -12.99
CA THR A 87 -21.42 -15.19 -11.96
C THR A 87 -21.91 -14.69 -10.59
N PHE A 88 -22.93 -13.83 -10.59
CA PHE A 88 -23.54 -13.24 -9.41
C PHE A 88 -24.95 -13.76 -9.17
N ALA A 89 -25.28 -14.97 -9.65
CA ALA A 89 -26.60 -15.57 -9.45
C ALA A 89 -26.95 -15.74 -7.96
N GLU A 90 -25.95 -15.80 -7.07
CA GLU A 90 -26.14 -15.85 -5.62
C GLU A 90 -26.48 -14.48 -4.99
N HIS A 91 -26.38 -13.39 -5.75
CA HIS A 91 -26.71 -12.03 -5.33
C HIS A 91 -27.96 -11.50 -6.06
N ASP A 92 -29.07 -11.42 -5.32
CA ASP A 92 -30.36 -10.93 -5.83
C ASP A 92 -30.31 -9.47 -6.34
N SER A 93 -29.39 -8.65 -5.85
CA SER A 93 -29.24 -7.25 -6.25
C SER A 93 -27.77 -6.85 -6.29
N LEU A 94 -27.35 -6.29 -7.43
CA LEU A 94 -26.01 -5.73 -7.60
C LEU A 94 -26.18 -4.24 -7.82
N GLU A 95 -25.67 -3.45 -6.89
CA GLU A 95 -25.74 -2.00 -6.96
C GLU A 95 -24.35 -1.44 -7.28
N PRO A 96 -24.25 -0.41 -8.14
CA PRO A 96 -23.00 0.33 -8.30
C PRO A 96 -22.50 0.85 -6.95
N GLY A 97 -21.22 0.58 -6.65
CA GLY A 97 -20.58 0.87 -5.36
C GLY A 97 -20.62 -0.29 -4.36
N MET A 98 -21.29 -1.41 -4.66
CA MET A 98 -21.25 -2.60 -3.83
C MET A 98 -19.84 -3.22 -3.86
N VAL A 99 -19.30 -3.55 -2.68
CA VAL A 99 -17.99 -4.21 -2.55
C VAL A 99 -18.22 -5.70 -2.32
N LEU A 100 -17.59 -6.53 -3.15
CA LEU A 100 -17.63 -7.99 -3.05
C LEU A 100 -16.19 -8.53 -2.98
N SER A 101 -15.97 -9.63 -2.25
CA SER A 101 -14.67 -10.32 -2.25
C SER A 101 -14.62 -11.33 -3.39
N PHE A 102 -13.54 -11.30 -4.16
CA PHE A 102 -13.27 -12.23 -5.24
C PHE A 102 -11.93 -12.91 -5.01
N ALA A 103 -11.71 -14.09 -5.60
CA ALA A 103 -10.39 -14.71 -5.61
C ALA A 103 -9.60 -14.22 -6.84
N ASP A 104 -8.36 -13.77 -6.64
CA ASP A 104 -7.45 -13.44 -7.73
C ASP A 104 -6.86 -14.71 -8.36
N ALA A 105 -6.03 -14.54 -9.41
CA ALA A 105 -5.36 -15.67 -10.07
C ALA A 105 -4.35 -16.41 -9.15
N ALA A 106 -3.95 -15.80 -8.04
CA ALA A 106 -3.09 -16.38 -7.02
C ALA A 106 -3.90 -17.05 -5.87
N GLY A 107 -5.23 -16.96 -5.89
CA GLY A 107 -6.12 -17.46 -4.84
C GLY A 107 -6.23 -16.55 -3.62
N ALA A 108 -5.71 -15.33 -3.69
CA ALA A 108 -5.88 -14.30 -2.66
C ALA A 108 -7.25 -13.64 -2.79
N GLU A 109 -7.88 -13.31 -1.66
CA GLU A 109 -9.12 -12.54 -1.68
C GLU A 109 -8.82 -11.07 -1.98
N LEU A 110 -9.35 -10.58 -3.10
CA LEU A 110 -9.32 -9.17 -3.47
C LEU A 110 -10.72 -8.55 -3.38
N PRO A 111 -10.85 -7.34 -2.82
CA PRO A 111 -12.09 -6.60 -2.90
C PRO A 111 -12.30 -6.09 -4.34
N GLY A 112 -13.46 -6.38 -4.92
CA GLY A 112 -13.93 -5.83 -6.18
C GLY A 112 -15.16 -4.94 -5.93
N VAL A 113 -15.17 -3.75 -6.51
CA VAL A 113 -16.28 -2.80 -6.41
C VAL A 113 -17.09 -2.84 -7.68
N ILE A 114 -18.41 -2.99 -7.59
CA ILE A 114 -19.27 -2.96 -8.77
C ILE A 114 -19.29 -1.54 -9.32
N SER A 115 -18.69 -1.33 -10.48
CA SER A 115 -18.69 -0.03 -11.16
C SER A 115 -20.01 0.19 -11.89
N LYS A 116 -20.51 -0.87 -12.54
CA LYS A 116 -21.78 -0.86 -13.26
C LYS A 116 -22.38 -2.26 -13.31
N ALA A 117 -23.68 -2.37 -13.14
CA ALA A 117 -24.41 -3.62 -13.34
C ALA A 117 -25.54 -3.39 -14.34
N ASP A 118 -25.52 -4.14 -15.43
CA ASP A 118 -26.59 -4.23 -16.42
C ASP A 118 -27.26 -5.62 -16.33
N ASP A 119 -28.31 -5.87 -17.11
CA ASP A 119 -29.05 -7.14 -17.09
C ASP A 119 -28.21 -8.35 -17.55
N GLU A 120 -27.24 -8.14 -18.44
CA GLU A 120 -26.43 -9.21 -19.03
C GLU A 120 -24.99 -9.23 -18.49
N TRP A 121 -24.42 -8.04 -18.23
CA TRP A 121 -23.02 -7.85 -17.85
C TRP A 121 -22.87 -7.01 -16.59
N VAL A 122 -21.86 -7.33 -15.79
CA VAL A 122 -21.50 -6.63 -14.57
C VAL A 122 -20.02 -6.23 -14.67
N MET A 123 -19.76 -4.93 -14.57
CA MET A 123 -18.43 -4.37 -14.53
C MET A 123 -17.96 -4.29 -13.08
N VAL A 124 -16.91 -5.01 -12.76
CA VAL A 124 -16.29 -5.03 -11.44
C VAL A 124 -14.92 -4.39 -11.54
N ASP A 125 -14.72 -3.38 -10.71
CA ASP A 125 -13.49 -2.64 -10.56
C ASP A 125 -12.65 -3.27 -9.45
N PHE A 126 -11.52 -3.86 -9.83
CA PHE A 126 -10.55 -4.45 -8.90
C PHE A 126 -9.41 -3.52 -8.53
N ASN A 127 -9.50 -2.23 -8.90
CA ASN A 127 -8.50 -1.27 -8.46
C ASN A 127 -8.55 -1.10 -6.95
N HIS A 128 -7.37 -0.90 -6.36
CA HIS A 128 -7.29 -0.55 -4.95
C HIS A 128 -8.13 0.72 -4.71
N PRO A 129 -8.89 0.84 -3.61
CA PRO A 129 -9.72 2.01 -3.33
C PRO A 129 -8.96 3.35 -3.28
N LEU A 130 -7.62 3.28 -3.17
CA LEU A 130 -6.70 4.41 -3.17
C LEU A 130 -5.89 4.53 -4.47
N ALA A 131 -6.07 3.62 -5.43
CA ALA A 131 -5.40 3.70 -6.73
C ALA A 131 -5.85 4.96 -7.49
N GLY A 132 -4.92 5.60 -8.18
CA GLY A 132 -5.17 6.86 -8.87
C GLY A 132 -5.28 8.10 -7.97
N ARG A 133 -5.07 7.97 -6.64
CA ARG A 133 -5.05 9.12 -5.72
C ARG A 133 -3.63 9.45 -5.27
N ASP A 134 -3.29 10.71 -5.37
CA ASP A 134 -2.04 11.24 -4.85
C ASP A 134 -2.07 11.34 -3.33
N LEU A 135 -0.99 10.89 -2.69
CA LEU A 135 -0.91 10.75 -1.25
C LEU A 135 0.32 11.46 -0.70
N THR A 136 0.12 12.13 0.43
CA THR A 136 1.20 12.68 1.22
C THR A 136 1.52 11.73 2.35
N PHE A 137 2.71 11.15 2.33
CA PHE A 137 3.24 10.32 3.39
C PHE A 137 4.09 11.17 4.32
N GLU A 138 3.71 11.28 5.58
CA GLU A 138 4.56 11.84 6.61
C GLU A 138 5.29 10.71 7.33
N VAL A 139 6.56 10.93 7.63
CA VAL A 139 7.42 9.92 8.22
C VAL A 139 8.30 10.50 9.31
N GLU A 140 8.44 9.80 10.41
CA GLU A 140 9.28 10.18 11.54
C GLU A 140 10.10 8.98 12.00
N ILE A 141 11.41 9.04 11.75
CA ILE A 141 12.34 7.97 12.11
C ILE A 141 12.50 7.98 13.63
N ILE A 142 12.10 6.90 14.29
CA ILE A 142 12.23 6.73 15.73
C ILE A 142 13.57 6.10 16.08
N GLY A 143 13.96 5.06 15.34
CA GLY A 143 15.18 4.30 15.59
C GLY A 143 15.71 3.67 14.32
N ILE A 144 17.03 3.51 14.26
CA ILE A 144 17.70 2.77 13.20
C ILE A 144 18.65 1.79 13.87
N GLU A 145 18.50 0.52 13.51
CA GLU A 145 19.27 -0.59 14.04
C GLU A 145 19.96 -1.32 12.89
N ARG A 146 21.13 -1.89 13.13
CA ARG A 146 21.77 -2.75 12.14
C ARG A 146 20.96 -4.03 12.01
N TYR A 147 20.54 -4.35 10.80
CA TYR A 147 19.87 -5.60 10.47
C TYR A 147 20.77 -6.40 9.54
N ALA A 148 21.41 -7.43 10.09
CA ALA A 148 22.09 -8.42 9.31
C ALA A 148 21.12 -9.59 9.11
N PRO A 149 20.61 -9.84 7.90
CA PRO A 149 19.86 -11.07 7.66
C PRO A 149 20.80 -12.25 7.91
N GLU A 150 20.54 -13.00 8.97
CA GLU A 150 21.22 -14.26 9.21
C GLU A 150 20.66 -15.30 8.23
N GLN A 151 21.31 -15.40 7.07
CA GLN A 151 21.18 -16.40 5.98
C GLN A 151 20.41 -15.96 4.72
N PRO A 152 20.93 -16.27 3.52
CA PRO A 152 20.16 -16.17 2.29
C PRO A 152 19.07 -17.26 2.30
N VAL A 153 17.81 -16.85 2.19
CA VAL A 153 16.73 -17.79 1.90
C VAL A 153 16.95 -18.25 0.46
N THR A 154 17.58 -19.40 0.28
CA THR A 154 17.63 -20.08 -1.01
C THR A 154 16.19 -20.48 -1.36
N LEU A 155 15.51 -19.68 -2.19
CA LEU A 155 14.31 -20.11 -2.88
C LEU A 155 14.74 -21.21 -3.87
N ASN A 156 14.31 -22.42 -3.55
CA ASN A 156 14.62 -23.68 -4.20
C ASN A 156 13.78 -23.88 -5.47
#